data_AF-A0A9E5Z9A5-F1
#
_entry.id   AF-A0A9E5Z9A5-F1
#
_cell.length_a   1.000
_cell.length_b   1.000
_cell.length_c   1.000
_cell.angle_alpha   90.00
_cell.angle_beta   90.00
_cell.angle_gamma   90.00
#
_symmetry.space_group_name_H-M   'P 1'
#
loop_
_entity.id
_entity.type
_entity.pdbx_description
1 polymer ?
#
loop_
_entity_poly.entity_id
_entity_poly.type
_entity_poly.pdbx_seq_one_letter_code
_entity_poly.pdbx_strand_id
1 'polypeptide(L)'
;MDNSASAIRGGDERQLVVFDLAAEAYGVEIGSVREIIRMQEITQVPRTPDYVEGVINLRGRVIPVVDMRKRFGFPVAERTKDTRIVVIDIGGADIGAVVDAVTEVLRLGSDSIEPPSAVITTADSDYLLGIAKLETRLIILLDLQRALAVEAMQAGASLPSSSSGIESSKTGNGSGVSDVSIESATQVVVEESYEEELQVAD
;
A
#
# COMPACT_ATOMS: atom_id res chain seq x y z
N MET A 1 3.95 57.95 8.92
CA MET A 1 4.05 56.68 9.66
C MET A 1 3.50 55.63 8.73
N ASP A 2 4.40 55.05 7.93
CA ASP A 2 4.11 54.03 6.92
C ASP A 2 3.74 52.71 7.63
N ASN A 3 2.59 52.18 7.22
CA ASN A 3 2.05 50.91 7.64
C ASN A 3 2.50 49.84 6.63
N SER A 4 3.71 49.32 6.77
CA SER A 4 4.20 48.20 5.97
C SER A 4 3.87 46.88 6.67
N ALA A 5 2.58 46.54 6.67
CA ALA A 5 2.17 45.15 6.82
C ALA A 5 2.79 44.37 5.66
N SER A 6 3.87 43.64 5.94
CA SER A 6 4.43 42.67 5.00
C SER A 6 3.40 41.57 4.81
N ALA A 7 2.62 41.71 3.75
CA ALA A 7 1.83 40.62 3.20
C ALA A 7 2.80 39.51 2.80
N ILE A 8 2.98 38.52 3.67
CA ILE A 8 3.68 37.29 3.30
C ILE A 8 2.80 36.60 2.27
N ARG A 9 3.24 36.68 1.01
CA ARG A 9 2.71 35.91 -0.11
C ARG A 9 2.74 34.45 0.32
N GLY A 10 1.57 33.81 0.36
CA GLY A 10 1.46 32.37 0.60
C GLY A 10 2.19 31.64 -0.52
N GLY A 11 3.45 31.31 -0.29
CA GLY A 11 4.12 30.25 -1.03
C GLY A 11 3.56 28.92 -0.52
N ASP A 12 3.32 27.97 -1.42
CA ASP A 12 2.78 26.67 -1.06
C ASP A 12 3.72 25.96 -0.06
N GLU A 13 3.36 26.01 1.22
CA GLU A 13 4.01 25.27 2.29
C GLU A 13 3.46 23.85 2.32
N ARG A 14 4.34 22.85 2.24
CA ARG A 14 3.98 21.45 2.43
C ARG A 14 4.21 21.04 3.86
N GLN A 15 3.24 20.35 4.43
CA GLN A 15 3.35 19.72 5.73
C GLN A 15 3.65 18.23 5.56
N LEU A 16 4.69 17.75 6.23
CA LEU A 16 5.20 16.40 6.05
C LEU A 16 5.21 15.66 7.38
N VAL A 17 4.81 14.39 7.37
CA VAL A 17 5.16 13.44 8.42
C VAL A 17 6.49 12.81 8.03
N VAL A 18 7.47 12.92 8.92
CA VAL A 18 8.81 12.34 8.73
C VAL A 18 8.92 11.06 9.54
N PHE A 19 9.46 10.02 8.91
CA PHE A 19 9.72 8.73 9.53
C PHE A 19 11.02 8.12 9.02
N ASP A 20 11.57 7.22 9.81
CA ASP A 20 12.79 6.51 9.48
C ASP A 20 12.47 5.15 8.84
N LEU A 21 13.26 4.80 7.82
CA LEU A 21 13.38 3.45 7.28
C LEU A 21 14.85 3.16 7.01
N ALA A 22 15.35 2.05 7.53
CA ALA A 22 16.72 1.58 7.27
C ALA A 22 17.82 2.65 7.49
N ALA A 23 17.65 3.48 8.53
CA ALA A 23 18.53 4.61 8.91
C ALA A 23 18.50 5.84 7.98
N GLU A 24 17.54 5.90 7.05
CA GLU A 24 17.27 7.07 6.23
C GLU A 24 15.93 7.72 6.58
N ALA A 25 15.82 9.02 6.37
CA ALA A 25 14.62 9.80 6.65
C ALA A 25 13.75 9.94 5.39
N TYR A 26 12.48 9.57 5.55
CA TYR A 26 11.45 9.64 4.52
C TYR A 26 10.34 10.59 4.95
N GLY A 27 9.71 11.25 3.99
CA GLY A 27 8.68 12.24 4.21
C GLY A 27 7.46 11.97 3.32
N VAL A 28 6.27 12.11 3.91
CA VAL A 28 4.99 11.98 3.20
C VAL A 28 4.10 13.13 3.56
N GLU A 29 3.24 13.55 2.62
CA GLU A 29 2.33 14.66 2.89
C GLU A 29 1.37 14.32 4.01
N ILE A 30 1.24 15.23 4.99
CA ILE A 30 0.38 15.02 6.16
C ILE A 30 -1.08 14.79 5.75
N GLY A 31 -1.52 15.36 4.62
CA GLY A 31 -2.89 15.19 4.12
C GLY A 31 -3.22 13.75 3.73
N SER A 32 -2.21 12.94 3.40
CA SER A 32 -2.37 11.50 3.12
C SER A 32 -2.42 10.65 4.39
N VAL A 33 -1.96 11.17 5.54
CA VAL A 33 -1.86 10.43 6.80
C VAL A 33 -3.12 10.62 7.63
N ARG A 34 -3.85 9.53 7.88
CA ARG A 34 -5.07 9.54 8.71
C ARG A 34 -4.75 9.42 10.20
N GLU A 35 -3.89 8.47 10.57
CA GLU A 35 -3.43 8.32 11.95
C GLU A 35 -2.10 7.55 12.03
N ILE A 36 -1.40 7.72 13.15
CA ILE A 36 -0.15 7.00 13.44
C ILE A 36 -0.39 6.20 14.71
N ILE A 37 -0.30 4.89 14.61
CA ILE A 37 -0.61 3.97 15.70
C ILE A 37 0.61 3.13 16.07
N ARG A 38 0.60 2.61 17.29
CA ARG A 38 1.60 1.63 17.73
C ARG A 38 1.39 0.30 17.01
N MET A 39 2.45 -0.50 16.95
CA MET A 39 2.34 -1.89 16.53
C MET A 39 1.28 -2.61 17.35
N GLN A 40 0.49 -3.40 16.65
CA GLN A 40 -0.51 -4.30 17.22
C GLN A 40 -0.38 -5.66 16.53
N GLU A 41 -1.17 -6.62 16.98
CA GLU A 41 -1.21 -7.94 16.35
C GLU A 41 -1.71 -7.83 14.91
N ILE A 42 -0.94 -8.41 13.98
CA ILE A 42 -1.29 -8.47 12.56
C ILE A 42 -1.75 -9.88 12.25
N THR A 43 -2.95 -10.01 11.70
CA THR A 43 -3.47 -11.29 11.22
C THR A 43 -2.93 -11.55 9.83
N GLN A 44 -2.14 -12.61 9.68
CA GLN A 44 -1.54 -12.97 8.40
C GLN A 44 -2.60 -13.38 7.37
N VAL A 45 -2.38 -12.96 6.12
CA VAL A 45 -3.25 -13.31 4.99
C VAL A 45 -2.48 -14.26 4.07
N PRO A 46 -3.04 -15.42 3.68
CA PRO A 46 -2.36 -16.36 2.81
C PRO A 46 -2.25 -15.83 1.38
N ARG A 47 -1.22 -16.27 0.64
CA ARG A 47 -1.01 -15.97 -0.78
C ARG A 47 -0.85 -14.46 -1.09
N THR A 48 -0.32 -13.69 -0.16
CA THR A 48 0.06 -12.29 -0.39
C THR A 48 1.54 -12.17 -0.75
N PRO A 49 1.95 -11.07 -1.42
CA PRO A 49 3.35 -10.70 -1.51
C PRO A 49 4.01 -10.62 -0.13
N ASP A 50 5.33 -10.83 -0.08
CA ASP A 50 6.13 -10.87 1.14
C ASP A 50 6.13 -9.55 1.93
N TYR A 51 5.98 -8.43 1.23
CA TYR A 51 5.84 -7.10 1.81
C TYR A 51 4.48 -6.87 2.48
N VAL A 52 3.48 -7.71 2.25
CA VAL A 52 2.18 -7.63 2.94
C VAL A 52 2.26 -8.46 4.22
N GLU A 53 2.22 -7.79 5.37
CA GLU A 53 2.23 -8.43 6.69
C GLU A 53 0.89 -9.10 7.03
N GLY A 54 -0.20 -8.60 6.44
CA GLY A 54 -1.54 -9.11 6.62
C GLY A 54 -2.54 -7.98 6.86
N VAL A 55 -3.41 -8.13 7.85
CA VAL A 55 -4.44 -7.15 8.20
C VAL A 55 -4.49 -6.87 9.70
N ILE A 56 -4.93 -5.66 10.06
CA ILE A 56 -5.26 -5.26 11.43
C ILE A 56 -6.73 -4.86 11.54
N ASN A 57 -7.30 -4.93 12.74
CA ASN A 57 -8.60 -4.35 13.02
C ASN A 57 -8.44 -3.01 13.73
N LEU A 58 -8.71 -1.92 13.03
CA LEU A 58 -8.67 -0.57 13.58
C LEU A 58 -10.11 -0.03 13.67
N ARG A 59 -10.61 0.06 14.91
CA ARG A 59 -11.95 0.60 15.21
C ARG A 59 -13.08 -0.10 14.42
N GLY A 60 -12.97 -1.42 14.25
CA GLY A 60 -13.95 -2.23 13.51
C GLY A 60 -13.71 -2.28 12.01
N ARG A 61 -12.69 -1.57 11.48
CA ARG A 61 -12.31 -1.63 10.06
C ARG A 61 -11.10 -2.54 9.88
N VAL A 62 -11.17 -3.41 8.87
CA VAL A 62 -10.05 -4.26 8.46
C VAL A 62 -9.13 -3.44 7.57
N ILE A 63 -7.89 -3.24 7.99
CA ILE A 63 -6.89 -2.44 7.29
C ILE A 63 -5.73 -3.35 6.87
N PRO A 64 -5.38 -3.42 5.57
CA PRO A 64 -4.17 -4.10 5.12
C PRO A 64 -2.92 -3.43 5.67
N VAL A 65 -1.91 -4.22 6.03
CA VAL A 65 -0.64 -3.70 6.55
C VAL A 65 0.51 -4.17 5.67
N VAL A 66 1.32 -3.21 5.23
CA VAL A 66 2.51 -3.39 4.40
C VAL A 66 3.76 -3.04 5.22
N ASP A 67 4.78 -3.87 5.14
CA ASP A 67 6.11 -3.56 5.65
C ASP A 67 6.90 -2.75 4.62
N MET A 68 7.21 -1.49 4.96
CA MET A 68 7.89 -0.58 4.04
C MET A 68 9.34 -0.97 3.76
N ARG A 69 10.03 -1.62 4.70
CA ARG A 69 11.39 -2.13 4.46
C ARG A 69 11.34 -3.21 3.39
N LYS A 70 10.45 -4.18 3.54
CA LYS A 70 10.26 -5.23 2.52
C LYS A 70 9.83 -4.64 1.18
N ARG A 71 8.88 -3.70 1.19
CA ARG A 71 8.37 -3.06 -0.03
C ARG A 71 9.45 -2.37 -0.85
N PHE A 72 10.44 -1.77 -0.18
CA PHE A 72 11.58 -1.09 -0.80
C PHE A 72 12.85 -1.96 -0.88
N GLY A 73 12.76 -3.25 -0.57
CA GLY A 73 13.90 -4.18 -0.67
C GLY A 73 14.99 -3.99 0.39
N PHE A 74 14.70 -3.28 1.48
CA PHE A 74 15.62 -3.12 2.60
C PHE A 74 15.65 -4.38 3.48
N PRO A 75 16.78 -4.64 4.18
CA PRO A 75 16.85 -5.69 5.18
C PRO A 75 15.78 -5.50 6.26
N VAL A 76 15.04 -6.57 6.55
CA VAL A 76 14.08 -6.60 7.65
C VAL A 76 14.84 -6.40 8.97
N ALA A 77 14.30 -5.54 9.83
CA ALA A 77 14.80 -5.33 11.19
C ALA A 77 13.81 -5.85 12.22
N GLU A 78 14.31 -6.13 13.42
CA GLU A 78 13.45 -6.39 14.56
C GLU A 78 12.61 -5.15 14.88
N ARG A 79 11.33 -5.39 15.15
CA ARG A 79 10.39 -4.35 15.57
C ARG A 79 10.77 -3.86 16.96
N THR A 80 10.80 -2.55 17.13
CA THR A 80 11.15 -1.91 18.40
C THR A 80 9.92 -1.22 19.01
N LYS A 81 10.10 -0.64 20.19
CA LYS A 81 9.08 0.24 20.81
C LYS A 81 8.78 1.49 19.98
N ASP A 82 9.66 1.84 19.04
CA ASP A 82 9.56 3.05 18.22
C ASP A 82 8.84 2.75 16.89
N THR A 83 8.77 1.47 16.48
CA THR A 83 8.04 1.02 15.29
C THR A 83 6.57 1.45 15.35
N ARG A 84 6.07 2.02 14.25
CA ARG A 84 4.70 2.51 14.10
C ARG A 84 4.06 1.94 12.84
N ILE A 85 2.73 1.95 12.83
CA ILE A 85 1.93 1.79 11.62
C ILE A 85 1.40 3.19 11.27
N VAL A 86 1.80 3.71 10.11
CA VAL A 86 1.27 4.95 9.54
C VAL A 86 0.07 4.57 8.68
N VAL A 87 -1.13 4.94 9.12
CA VAL A 87 -2.36 4.69 8.38
C VAL A 87 -2.56 5.82 7.39
N ILE A 88 -2.62 5.48 6.11
CA ILE A 88 -2.74 6.41 4.99
C ILE A 88 -4.01 6.16 4.21
N ASP A 89 -4.51 7.22 3.58
CA ASP A 89 -5.60 7.17 2.61
C ASP A 89 -5.04 7.03 1.20
N ILE A 90 -5.42 5.96 0.50
CA ILE A 90 -5.08 5.71 -0.89
C ILE A 90 -6.39 5.51 -1.65
N GLY A 91 -6.83 6.53 -2.39
CA GLY A 91 -8.05 6.47 -3.19
C GLY A 91 -9.32 6.16 -2.38
N GLY A 92 -9.38 6.55 -1.10
CA GLY A 92 -10.51 6.29 -0.19
C GLY A 92 -10.35 5.03 0.66
N ALA A 93 -9.34 4.20 0.40
CA ALA A 93 -9.03 3.00 1.18
C ALA A 93 -7.92 3.27 2.22
N ASP A 94 -8.12 2.77 3.43
CA ASP A 94 -7.11 2.81 4.49
C ASP A 94 -6.06 1.73 4.24
N ILE A 95 -4.78 2.09 4.23
CA ILE A 95 -3.64 1.16 4.24
C ILE A 95 -2.70 1.51 5.39
N GLY A 96 -2.21 0.50 6.11
CA GLY A 96 -1.19 0.66 7.14
C GLY A 96 0.21 0.41 6.59
N ALA A 97 1.12 1.37 6.77
CA ALA A 97 2.53 1.24 6.44
C ALA A 97 3.37 1.09 7.71
N VAL A 98 4.05 -0.05 7.88
CA VAL A 98 4.99 -0.25 9.00
C VAL A 98 6.28 0.50 8.72
N VAL A 99 6.69 1.36 9.66
CA VAL A 99 7.91 2.17 9.61
C VAL A 99 8.73 2.02 10.88
N ASP A 100 10.03 2.30 10.83
CA ASP A 100 10.93 2.08 11.97
C ASP A 100 10.64 3.01 13.14
N ALA A 101 10.42 4.29 12.84
CA ALA A 101 10.05 5.31 13.80
C ALA A 101 9.40 6.50 13.07
N VAL A 102 8.39 7.11 13.68
CA VAL A 102 7.93 8.45 13.25
C VAL A 102 8.68 9.46 14.09
N THR A 103 9.41 10.37 13.44
CA THR A 103 10.33 11.29 14.10
C THR A 103 9.67 12.63 14.40
N GLU A 104 9.08 13.27 13.39
CA GLU A 104 8.54 14.62 13.53
C GLU A 104 7.56 15.01 12.41
N VAL A 105 6.91 16.17 12.58
CA VAL A 105 6.11 16.82 11.54
C VAL A 105 6.80 18.12 11.12
N LEU A 106 7.12 18.24 9.84
CA LEU A 106 7.80 19.40 9.28
C LEU A 106 6.86 20.26 8.42
N ARG A 107 7.17 21.55 8.35
CA ARG A 107 6.62 22.48 7.35
C ARG A 107 7.77 22.96 6.49
N LEU A 108 7.67 22.74 5.19
CA LEU A 108 8.70 23.14 4.23
C LEU A 108 8.06 24.01 3.15
N GLY A 109 8.73 25.11 2.80
CA GLY A 109 8.40 25.83 1.58
C GLY A 109 8.74 24.98 0.36
N SER A 110 7.95 25.08 -0.70
CA SER A 110 8.18 24.32 -1.93
C SER A 110 9.60 24.53 -2.52
N ASP A 111 10.22 25.68 -2.26
CA ASP A 111 11.59 26.00 -2.69
C ASP A 111 12.69 25.14 -2.03
N SER A 112 12.37 24.45 -0.93
CA SER A 112 13.31 23.55 -0.23
C SER A 112 13.29 22.11 -0.76
N ILE A 113 12.46 21.83 -1.78
CA ILE A 113 12.28 20.52 -2.37
C ILE A 113 12.93 20.52 -3.75
N GLU A 114 13.95 19.67 -3.92
CA GLU A 114 14.52 19.42 -5.23
C GLU A 114 13.82 18.22 -5.89
N PRO A 115 13.53 18.28 -7.19
CA PRO A 115 12.98 17.14 -7.90
C PRO A 115 13.99 15.96 -7.89
N PRO A 116 13.52 14.71 -7.99
CA PRO A 116 14.42 13.57 -8.13
C PRO A 116 15.32 13.78 -9.35
N SER A 117 16.63 13.60 -9.19
CA SER A 117 17.52 13.67 -10.36
C SER A 117 17.22 12.51 -11.31
N ALA A 118 17.34 12.74 -12.62
CA ALA A 118 17.13 11.71 -13.65
C ALA A 118 18.05 10.47 -13.51
N VAL A 119 19.12 10.56 -12.72
CA VAL A 119 20.02 9.44 -12.42
C VAL A 119 19.41 8.47 -11.39
N ILE A 120 18.48 8.95 -10.57
CA ILE A 120 17.80 8.18 -9.50
C ILE A 120 16.46 7.63 -10.00
N THR A 121 15.83 8.29 -10.98
CA THR A 121 14.53 7.89 -11.53
C THR A 121 14.68 6.71 -12.51
N THR A 122 14.70 5.50 -11.98
CA THR A 122 14.42 4.27 -12.75
C THR A 122 12.91 4.05 -12.84
N ALA A 123 12.45 3.14 -13.70
CA ALA A 123 11.03 2.74 -13.77
C ALA A 123 10.47 2.25 -12.42
N ASP A 124 11.34 1.79 -11.52
CA ASP A 124 10.98 1.34 -10.18
C ASP A 124 10.90 2.48 -9.14
N SER A 125 11.16 3.74 -9.53
CA SER A 125 11.25 4.90 -8.61
C SER A 125 10.16 5.94 -8.82
N ASP A 126 9.08 5.60 -9.52
CA ASP A 126 7.97 6.52 -9.88
C ASP A 126 7.17 7.05 -8.67
N TYR A 127 7.44 6.53 -7.47
CA TYR A 127 6.91 7.00 -6.20
C TYR A 127 7.78 8.06 -5.53
N LEU A 128 8.95 8.42 -6.06
CA LEU A 128 9.77 9.50 -5.52
C LEU A 128 9.24 10.86 -5.97
N LEU A 129 8.82 11.70 -5.03
CA LEU A 129 8.37 13.07 -5.31
C LEU A 129 9.52 14.06 -5.36
N GLY A 130 10.61 13.78 -4.65
CA GLY A 130 11.77 14.68 -4.56
C GLY A 130 12.60 14.44 -3.33
N ILE A 131 13.54 15.34 -3.09
CA ILE A 131 14.42 15.35 -1.93
C ILE A 131 14.29 16.73 -1.28
N ALA A 132 13.84 16.75 -0.04
CA ALA A 132 13.90 17.94 0.79
C ALA A 132 15.29 18.06 1.43
N LYS A 133 15.96 19.18 1.18
CA LYS A 133 17.27 19.47 1.77
C LYS A 133 17.10 20.37 2.99
N LEU A 134 17.39 19.83 4.16
CA LEU A 134 17.56 20.62 5.38
C LEU A 134 19.05 20.81 5.62
N GLU A 135 19.41 21.82 6.42
CA GLU A 135 20.82 22.13 6.73
C GLU A 135 21.59 20.93 7.33
N THR A 136 20.88 20.04 8.04
CA THR A 136 21.49 18.95 8.82
C THR A 136 21.26 17.56 8.23
N ARG A 137 20.30 17.40 7.30
CA ARG A 137 19.93 16.09 6.75
C ARG A 137 19.10 16.20 5.46
N LEU A 138 19.02 15.09 4.74
CA LEU A 138 18.15 14.91 3.59
C LEU A 138 16.87 14.17 4.00
N ILE A 139 15.76 14.49 3.37
CA ILE A 139 14.49 13.76 3.54
C ILE A 139 13.98 13.37 2.15
N ILE A 140 13.79 12.07 1.93
CA ILE A 140 13.28 11.52 0.68
C ILE A 140 11.75 11.63 0.69
N LEU A 141 11.17 12.36 -0.25
CA LEU A 141 9.73 12.56 -0.32
C LEU A 141 9.08 11.45 -1.15
N LEU A 142 8.09 10.79 -0.56
CA LEU A 142 7.40 9.65 -1.15
C LEU A 142 5.95 9.99 -1.50
N ASP A 143 5.52 9.56 -2.68
CA ASP A 143 4.13 9.35 -3.03
C ASP A 143 3.75 7.93 -2.59
N LEU A 144 3.20 7.81 -1.37
CA LEU A 144 2.76 6.51 -0.86
C LEU A 144 1.60 5.92 -1.66
N GLN A 145 0.81 6.74 -2.35
CA GLN A 145 -0.26 6.25 -3.21
C GLN A 145 0.33 5.43 -4.36
N ARG A 146 1.45 5.87 -4.95
CA ARG A 146 2.18 5.12 -5.98
C ARG A 146 3.02 3.99 -5.39
N ALA A 147 3.71 4.24 -4.27
CA ALA A 147 4.56 3.23 -3.64
C ALA A 147 3.75 1.99 -3.22
N LEU A 148 2.51 2.21 -2.76
CA LEU A 148 1.62 1.19 -2.23
C LEU A 148 0.42 0.94 -3.14
N ALA A 149 0.43 1.45 -4.38
CA ALA A 149 -0.47 1.01 -5.44
C ALA A 149 -0.16 -0.46 -5.73
N VAL A 150 -0.78 -1.35 -4.95
CA VAL A 150 -0.65 -2.78 -5.08
C VAL A 150 -1.72 -3.24 -6.06
N GLU A 151 -1.31 -3.70 -7.24
CA GLU A 151 -2.16 -4.37 -8.24
C GLU A 151 -2.83 -5.66 -7.69
N ALA A 152 -2.52 -6.09 -6.46
CA ALA A 152 -2.88 -7.40 -5.91
C ALA A 152 -3.92 -7.40 -4.76
N MET A 153 -4.64 -6.30 -4.48
CA MET A 153 -5.67 -6.28 -3.42
C MET A 153 -7.11 -6.55 -3.89
N GLN A 154 -7.35 -6.70 -5.20
CA GLN A 154 -8.66 -7.05 -5.76
C GLN A 154 -9.05 -8.53 -5.58
N ALA A 155 -8.18 -9.39 -5.05
CA ALA A 155 -8.42 -10.84 -4.95
C ALA A 155 -8.83 -11.37 -3.55
N GLY A 156 -8.86 -10.52 -2.51
CA GLY A 156 -9.06 -10.96 -1.11
C GLY A 156 -10.36 -10.50 -0.43
N ALA A 157 -11.12 -9.57 -1.03
CA ALA A 157 -12.27 -8.92 -0.38
C ALA A 157 -13.61 -9.67 -0.52
N SER A 158 -13.64 -10.85 -1.14
CA SER A 158 -14.82 -11.73 -1.10
C SER A 158 -14.66 -12.79 -0.02
N LEU A 159 -14.81 -12.40 1.25
CA LEU A 159 -15.11 -13.35 2.32
C LEU A 159 -16.62 -13.64 2.24
N PRO A 160 -17.06 -14.88 1.96
CA PRO A 160 -18.46 -15.22 2.10
C PRO A 160 -18.84 -15.19 3.58
N SER A 161 -19.65 -14.21 3.98
CA SER A 161 -20.39 -14.27 5.23
C SER A 161 -21.49 -15.33 5.10
N SER A 162 -21.17 -16.59 5.34
CA SER A 162 -22.19 -17.65 5.44
C SER A 162 -22.87 -17.55 6.81
N SER A 163 -23.97 -16.81 6.86
CA SER A 163 -24.99 -16.96 7.89
C SER A 163 -25.89 -18.15 7.54
N SER A 164 -26.04 -19.02 8.53
CA SER A 164 -26.94 -20.16 8.68
C SER A 164 -28.26 -20.17 7.88
N GLY A 165 -28.55 -21.32 7.28
CA GLY A 165 -29.89 -21.79 6.94
C GLY A 165 -29.94 -23.31 7.08
N ILE A 166 -30.42 -23.78 8.22
CA ILE A 166 -30.77 -25.18 8.47
C ILE A 166 -32.10 -25.44 7.77
N GLU A 167 -32.19 -26.47 6.92
CA GLU A 167 -33.44 -27.22 6.75
C GLU A 167 -33.18 -28.67 6.32
N SER A 168 -33.69 -29.58 7.15
CA SER A 168 -33.72 -31.02 6.98
C SER A 168 -34.81 -31.44 5.99
N SER A 169 -34.63 -32.51 5.22
CA SER A 169 -35.42 -33.75 5.33
C SER A 169 -35.44 -34.67 4.09
N LYS A 170 -35.28 -35.97 4.39
CA LYS A 170 -35.98 -37.18 3.85
C LYS A 170 -35.51 -37.89 2.55
N THR A 171 -34.85 -39.03 2.79
CA THR A 171 -35.17 -40.43 2.40
C THR A 171 -35.67 -40.79 0.98
N GLY A 172 -34.98 -41.76 0.34
CA GLY A 172 -35.61 -42.72 -0.59
C GLY A 172 -34.71 -43.40 -1.63
N ASN A 173 -34.14 -44.56 -1.27
CA ASN A 173 -33.68 -45.73 -2.06
C ASN A 173 -33.53 -45.71 -3.61
N GLY A 174 -32.42 -46.31 -4.09
CA GLY A 174 -32.42 -47.07 -5.36
C GLY A 174 -31.06 -47.30 -6.04
N SER A 175 -30.49 -48.50 -5.85
CA SER A 175 -29.47 -49.24 -6.63
C SER A 175 -28.70 -48.59 -7.79
N GLY A 176 -27.37 -48.77 -7.78
CA GLY A 176 -26.56 -48.78 -9.00
C GLY A 176 -25.07 -48.66 -8.73
N VAL A 177 -24.35 -49.77 -8.85
CA VAL A 177 -22.89 -49.88 -8.67
C VAL A 177 -22.19 -49.54 -10.00
N SER A 178 -21.17 -48.66 -9.98
CA SER A 178 -19.96 -48.67 -10.83
C SER A 178 -19.18 -47.39 -10.52
N ASP A 179 -18.08 -47.51 -9.80
CA ASP A 179 -16.72 -47.69 -10.30
C ASP A 179 -16.02 -46.33 -10.44
N VAL A 180 -14.82 -46.26 -9.87
CA VAL A 180 -14.06 -45.05 -9.59
C VAL A 180 -13.23 -44.73 -10.83
N SER A 181 -13.35 -43.50 -11.34
CA SER A 181 -12.32 -42.89 -12.19
C SER A 181 -12.31 -41.39 -11.94
N ILE A 182 -11.21 -40.96 -11.34
CA ILE A 182 -10.86 -39.56 -11.09
C ILE A 182 -10.11 -39.12 -12.34
N GLU A 183 -10.59 -38.09 -13.04
CA GLU A 183 -9.70 -37.21 -13.81
C GLU A 183 -10.34 -35.83 -14.03
N SER A 184 -9.61 -34.84 -13.51
CA SER A 184 -9.88 -33.40 -13.61
C SER A 184 -9.71 -32.90 -15.04
N ALA A 185 -10.60 -32.01 -15.49
CA ALA A 185 -10.22 -30.93 -16.39
C ALA A 185 -11.22 -29.77 -16.26
N THR A 186 -10.77 -28.73 -15.57
CA THR A 186 -11.38 -27.41 -15.51
C THR A 186 -11.39 -26.80 -16.92
N GLN A 187 -12.57 -26.56 -17.47
CA GLN A 187 -12.76 -25.75 -18.67
C GLN A 187 -13.33 -24.40 -18.23
N VAL A 188 -12.49 -23.37 -18.20
CA VAL A 188 -12.94 -21.97 -18.13
C VAL A 188 -12.70 -21.37 -19.51
N VAL A 189 -13.81 -20.95 -20.09
CA VAL A 189 -13.91 -20.23 -21.36
C VAL A 189 -13.37 -18.82 -21.13
N VAL A 190 -12.40 -18.39 -21.93
CA VAL A 190 -12.07 -16.97 -22.09
C VAL A 190 -12.42 -16.61 -23.53
N GLU A 191 -13.54 -15.91 -23.67
CA GLU A 191 -13.86 -15.15 -24.87
C GLU A 191 -13.15 -13.80 -24.83
N GLU A 192 -13.04 -13.25 -26.04
CA GLU A 192 -12.52 -11.95 -26.46
C GLU A 192 -11.00 -11.81 -26.55
N SER A 193 -10.41 -11.19 -27.56
CA SER A 193 -10.83 -10.60 -28.85
C SER A 193 -9.61 -9.76 -29.22
N TYR A 194 -8.84 -10.04 -30.27
CA TYR A 194 -8.09 -8.98 -30.96
C TYR A 194 -7.87 -9.38 -32.43
N GLU A 195 -8.43 -8.56 -33.30
CA GLU A 195 -8.37 -8.63 -34.75
C GLU A 195 -6.97 -8.37 -35.32
N GLU A 196 -6.79 -8.88 -36.54
CA GLU A 196 -6.00 -8.38 -37.66
C GLU A 196 -4.62 -7.73 -37.41
N GLU A 197 -3.59 -8.34 -38.01
CA GLU A 197 -2.86 -7.64 -39.07
C GLU A 197 -2.38 -8.62 -40.16
N LEU A 198 -2.95 -8.45 -41.35
CA LEU A 198 -2.50 -9.00 -42.63
C LEU A 198 -1.46 -8.04 -43.24
N GLN A 199 -0.23 -8.49 -43.47
CA GLN A 199 0.57 -8.23 -44.70
C GLN A 199 1.99 -8.84 -44.59
N VAL A 200 2.37 -9.80 -45.46
CA VAL A 200 3.16 -9.62 -46.73
C VAL A 200 4.62 -9.24 -46.43
N ALA A 201 5.70 -9.80 -46.95
CA ALA A 201 6.11 -10.74 -48.02
C ALA A 201 7.45 -11.37 -47.52
N ASP A 202 8.19 -12.28 -48.16
CA ASP A 202 8.30 -12.85 -49.50
C ASP A 202 9.10 -14.17 -49.29
#